data_AF-A0A354NU78-F1
#
_entry.id   AF-A0A354NU78-F1
#
_cell.length_a   1.000
_cell.length_b   1.000
_cell.length_c   1.000
_cell.angle_alpha   90.00
_cell.angle_beta   90.00
_cell.angle_gamma   90.00
#
_symmetry.space_group_name_H-M   'P 1'
#
loop_
_entity.id
_entity.type
_entity.pdbx_description
1 polymer ?
#
loop_
_entity_poly.entity_id
_entity_poly.type
_entity_poly.pdbx_seq_one_letter_code
_entity_poly.pdbx_strand_id
1 'polypeptide(L)'
;AYANGAPNSVSVGRAAKVCKEEIAGLITALEIFVDTDFEAVNANWRAKCVYVVDELKEIPGLRVELEEARPDHLEGGSNFAKAVIHFDQDWNGPNIEDINQMLFDGDPGVRVGLSDIGDALAVYPVALQPGEEEILAARLKEVLTTGR
;
A
#
# COMPACT_ATOMS: atom_id res chain seq x y z
N ALA A 1 -12.29 2.47 -52.84
CA ALA A 1 -12.21 2.03 -51.42
C ALA A 1 -13.29 2.67 -50.51
N TYR A 2 -13.84 3.86 -50.85
CA TYR A 2 -14.85 4.54 -50.01
C TYR A 2 -16.26 3.94 -50.04
N ALA A 3 -16.63 3.16 -51.06
CA ALA A 3 -18.01 2.69 -51.26
C ALA A 3 -18.47 1.55 -50.30
N ASN A 4 -17.53 0.89 -49.61
CA ASN A 4 -17.81 -0.24 -48.70
C ASN A 4 -17.35 0.02 -47.25
N GLY A 5 -17.02 1.27 -46.91
CA GLY A 5 -16.64 1.64 -45.53
C GLY A 5 -17.87 1.82 -44.64
N ALA A 6 -17.73 1.56 -43.33
CA ALA A 6 -18.80 1.83 -42.38
C ALA A 6 -19.20 3.33 -42.44
N PRO A 7 -20.51 3.66 -42.51
CA PRO A 7 -20.95 5.05 -42.40
C PRO A 7 -20.50 5.61 -41.05
N ASN A 8 -19.86 6.78 -41.03
CA ASN A 8 -19.18 7.38 -39.87
C ASN A 8 -17.90 6.63 -39.40
N SER A 9 -17.01 6.28 -40.35
CA SER A 9 -15.73 5.58 -40.12
C SER A 9 -14.71 6.22 -39.15
N VAL A 10 -15.05 7.33 -38.48
CA VAL A 10 -14.25 7.92 -37.41
C VAL A 10 -14.43 7.10 -36.13
N SER A 11 -13.85 5.89 -36.13
CA SER A 11 -13.90 4.97 -35.00
C SER A 11 -12.65 5.11 -34.12
N VAL A 12 -12.84 5.09 -32.80
CA VAL A 12 -11.74 5.15 -31.82
C VAL A 12 -10.94 3.83 -31.71
N GLY A 13 -11.51 2.72 -32.18
CA GLY A 13 -10.96 1.38 -31.94
C GLY A 13 -9.60 1.09 -32.59
N ARG A 14 -9.31 1.68 -33.77
CA ARG A 14 -7.99 1.50 -34.42
C ARG A 14 -6.89 2.24 -33.65
N ALA A 15 -7.17 3.45 -33.21
CA ALA A 15 -6.23 4.28 -32.45
C ALA A 15 -6.03 3.77 -31.02
N ALA A 16 -7.06 3.18 -30.42
CA ALA A 16 -7.02 2.56 -29.09
C ALA A 16 -6.58 1.08 -29.09
N LYS A 17 -6.11 0.55 -30.22
CA LYS A 17 -5.67 -0.86 -30.30
C LYS A 17 -4.34 -1.03 -29.57
N VAL A 18 -4.34 -1.89 -28.55
CA VAL A 18 -3.13 -2.33 -27.82
C VAL A 18 -2.19 -3.17 -28.69
N CYS A 19 -0.89 -3.15 -28.35
CA CYS A 19 0.14 -3.95 -29.01
C CYS A 19 0.09 -5.43 -28.57
N LYS A 20 0.87 -6.28 -29.24
CA LYS A 20 0.90 -7.73 -28.94
C LYS A 20 1.51 -8.02 -27.57
N GLU A 21 2.45 -7.18 -27.12
CA GLU A 21 3.11 -7.28 -25.82
C GLU A 21 2.13 -6.98 -24.69
N GLU A 22 1.27 -5.96 -24.83
CA GLU A 22 0.21 -5.64 -23.88
C GLU A 22 -0.83 -6.77 -23.79
N ILE A 23 -1.20 -7.38 -24.93
CA ILE A 23 -2.10 -8.54 -24.94
C ILE A 23 -1.49 -9.73 -24.19
N ALA A 24 -0.22 -10.06 -24.49
CA ALA A 24 0.47 -11.16 -23.81
C ALA A 24 0.60 -10.90 -22.30
N GLY A 25 0.94 -9.67 -21.91
CA GLY A 25 1.01 -9.24 -20.52
C GLY A 25 -0.33 -9.34 -19.80
N LEU A 26 -1.42 -8.88 -20.42
CA LEU A 26 -2.76 -8.95 -19.85
C LEU A 26 -3.24 -10.39 -19.66
N ILE A 27 -3.02 -11.27 -20.65
CA ILE A 27 -3.40 -12.68 -20.55
C ILE A 27 -2.61 -13.35 -19.42
N THR A 28 -1.30 -13.15 -19.36
CA THR A 28 -0.44 -13.72 -18.31
C THR A 28 -0.85 -13.20 -16.93
N ALA A 29 -1.12 -11.90 -16.79
CA ALA A 29 -1.57 -11.32 -15.54
C ALA A 29 -2.93 -11.88 -15.09
N LEU A 30 -3.85 -12.13 -16.04
CA LEU A 30 -5.15 -12.76 -15.74
C LEU A 30 -4.98 -14.21 -15.28
N GLU A 31 -4.11 -15.00 -15.92
CA GLU A 31 -3.79 -16.37 -15.50
C GLU A 31 -3.23 -16.39 -14.08
N ILE A 32 -2.21 -15.56 -13.80
CA ILE A 32 -1.65 -15.42 -12.45
C ILE A 32 -2.73 -15.01 -11.46
N PHE A 33 -3.58 -14.04 -11.80
CA PHE A 33 -4.65 -13.56 -10.92
C PHE A 33 -5.64 -14.68 -10.59
N VAL A 34 -6.12 -15.44 -11.58
CA VAL A 34 -7.08 -16.53 -11.35
C VAL A 34 -6.48 -17.68 -10.54
N ASP A 35 -5.19 -17.97 -10.75
CA ASP A 35 -4.50 -19.07 -10.05
C ASP A 35 -3.99 -18.68 -8.66
N THR A 36 -4.01 -17.40 -8.29
CA THR A 36 -3.51 -16.90 -7.00
C THR A 36 -4.45 -17.24 -5.85
N ASP A 37 -3.91 -17.84 -4.80
CA ASP A 37 -4.58 -17.98 -3.51
C ASP A 37 -4.57 -16.63 -2.76
N PHE A 38 -5.60 -15.82 -2.98
CA PHE A 38 -5.71 -14.51 -2.34
C PHE A 38 -5.93 -14.58 -0.83
N GLU A 39 -6.45 -15.69 -0.28
CA GLU A 39 -6.57 -15.86 1.16
C GLU A 39 -5.18 -16.00 1.79
N ALA A 40 -4.30 -16.80 1.18
CA ALA A 40 -2.92 -16.93 1.62
C ALA A 40 -2.14 -15.60 1.49
N VAL A 41 -2.36 -14.85 0.39
CA VAL A 41 -1.76 -13.52 0.19
C VAL A 41 -2.24 -12.53 1.26
N ASN A 42 -3.55 -12.46 1.50
CA ASN A 42 -4.13 -11.58 2.51
C ASN A 42 -3.66 -11.95 3.94
N ALA A 43 -3.58 -13.24 4.24
CA ALA A 43 -3.05 -13.71 5.52
C ALA A 43 -1.58 -13.30 5.71
N ASN A 44 -0.76 -13.38 4.64
CA ASN A 44 0.62 -12.91 4.67
C ASN A 44 0.70 -11.40 4.90
N TRP A 45 -0.07 -10.61 4.16
CA TRP A 45 -0.13 -9.15 4.35
C TRP A 45 -0.58 -8.76 5.75
N ARG A 46 -1.60 -9.42 6.29
CA ARG A 46 -2.06 -9.21 7.66
C ARG A 46 -0.96 -9.52 8.66
N ALA A 47 -0.22 -10.62 8.48
CA ALA A 47 0.90 -10.97 9.36
C ALA A 47 2.00 -9.89 9.37
N LYS A 48 2.32 -9.29 8.21
CA LYS A 48 3.25 -8.16 8.13
C LYS A 48 2.77 -6.94 8.91
N CYS A 49 1.48 -6.60 8.81
CA CYS A 49 0.91 -5.50 9.59
C CYS A 49 0.93 -5.79 11.09
N VAL A 50 0.61 -7.02 11.51
CA VAL A 50 0.70 -7.44 12.92
C VAL A 50 2.12 -7.26 13.45
N TYR A 51 3.13 -7.66 12.68
CA TYR A 51 4.54 -7.46 13.06
C TYR A 51 4.86 -5.97 13.30
N VAL A 52 4.45 -5.08 12.39
CA VAL A 52 4.65 -3.64 12.55
C VAL A 52 3.92 -3.09 13.78
N VAL A 53 2.68 -3.52 14.03
CA VAL A 53 1.92 -3.13 15.23
C VAL A 53 2.67 -3.56 16.49
N ASP A 54 3.11 -4.82 16.55
CA ASP A 54 3.80 -5.38 17.71
C ASP A 54 5.12 -4.67 18.03
N GLU A 55 5.86 -4.23 17.01
CA GLU A 55 7.12 -3.52 17.19
C GLU A 55 6.97 -2.08 17.72
N LEU A 56 5.84 -1.44 17.43
CA LEU A 56 5.62 -0.01 17.68
C LEU A 56 4.65 0.28 18.83
N LYS A 57 3.80 -0.68 19.23
CA LYS A 57 2.74 -0.49 20.25
C LYS A 57 3.24 -0.05 21.63
N GLU A 58 4.51 -0.28 21.96
CA GLU A 58 5.10 0.10 23.26
C GLU A 58 5.69 1.51 23.27
N ILE A 59 5.69 2.23 22.14
CA ILE A 59 6.19 3.60 22.07
C ILE A 59 5.16 4.52 22.75
N PRO A 60 5.53 5.28 23.81
CA PRO A 60 4.60 6.18 24.49
C PRO A 60 3.95 7.17 23.52
N GLY A 61 2.75 7.67 23.79
CA GLY A 61 2.08 8.67 22.95
C GLY A 61 1.73 8.22 21.52
N LEU A 62 1.88 6.93 21.20
CA LEU A 62 1.37 6.33 19.97
C LEU A 62 0.25 5.35 20.30
N ARG A 63 -0.81 5.38 19.49
CA ARG A 63 -1.81 4.31 19.42
C ARG A 63 -1.68 3.61 18.09
N VAL A 64 -1.10 2.42 18.11
CA VAL A 64 -0.83 1.62 16.91
C VAL A 64 -1.82 0.46 16.84
N GLU A 65 -2.58 0.39 15.75
CA GLU A 65 -3.69 -0.55 15.60
C GLU A 65 -3.61 -1.29 14.27
N LEU A 66 -4.12 -2.53 14.28
CA LEU A 66 -4.40 -3.27 13.07
C LEU A 66 -5.81 -2.91 12.60
N GLU A 67 -5.92 -2.20 11.49
CA GLU A 67 -7.19 -2.03 10.81
C GLU A 67 -7.43 -3.24 9.91
N GLU A 68 -8.48 -4.01 10.21
CA GLU A 68 -8.82 -5.22 9.44
C GLU A 68 -9.39 -4.87 8.06
N ALA A 69 -9.25 -5.81 7.13
CA ALA A 69 -9.83 -5.68 5.80
C ALA A 69 -11.36 -5.53 5.85
N ARG A 70 -11.89 -4.64 5.02
CA ARG A 70 -13.32 -4.37 4.82
C ARG A 70 -13.69 -4.60 3.36
N PRO A 71 -13.73 -5.86 2.89
CA PRO A 71 -13.92 -6.18 1.47
C PRO A 71 -15.31 -5.81 0.92
N ASP A 72 -16.27 -5.53 1.80
CA ASP A 72 -17.59 -4.99 1.48
C ASP A 72 -17.58 -3.50 1.12
N HIS A 73 -16.50 -2.77 1.47
CA HIS A 73 -16.30 -1.38 1.06
C HIS A 73 -15.69 -1.33 -0.36
N LEU A 74 -16.28 -0.51 -1.23
CA LEU A 74 -15.86 -0.36 -2.63
C LEU A 74 -14.63 0.54 -2.84
N GLU A 75 -14.04 1.05 -1.76
CA GLU A 75 -12.90 1.96 -1.80
C GLU A 75 -11.60 1.19 -2.08
N GLY A 76 -10.75 1.74 -2.94
CA GLY A 76 -9.44 1.16 -3.22
C GLY A 76 -8.61 1.10 -1.94
N GLY A 77 -8.16 -0.10 -1.57
CA GLY A 77 -7.33 -0.32 -0.38
C GLY A 77 -8.09 -0.80 0.87
N SER A 78 -9.38 -1.08 0.79
CA SER A 78 -10.16 -1.70 1.87
C SER A 78 -9.98 -3.23 1.95
N ASN A 79 -9.51 -3.88 0.88
CA ASN A 79 -9.50 -5.35 0.75
C ASN A 79 -8.38 -6.08 1.51
N PHE A 80 -7.55 -5.35 2.27
CA PHE A 80 -6.44 -5.91 3.04
C PHE A 80 -6.26 -5.13 4.34
N ALA A 81 -5.67 -5.77 5.35
CA ALA A 81 -5.40 -5.13 6.62
C ALA A 81 -4.28 -4.08 6.52
N LYS A 82 -4.30 -3.09 7.40
CA LYS A 82 -3.30 -2.02 7.49
C LYS A 82 -2.80 -1.90 8.92
N ALA A 83 -1.54 -1.52 9.11
CA ALA A 83 -1.08 -1.04 10.41
C ALA A 83 -1.20 0.49 10.43
N VAL A 84 -2.00 1.02 11.34
CA VAL A 84 -2.28 2.46 11.46
C VAL A 84 -1.65 2.98 12.74
N ILE A 85 -0.90 4.06 12.63
CA ILE A 85 -0.14 4.67 13.72
C ILE A 85 -0.75 6.05 13.98
N HIS A 86 -1.55 6.13 15.04
CA HIS A 86 -2.11 7.37 15.54
C HIS A 86 -1.18 8.02 16.56
N PHE A 87 -1.19 9.34 16.58
CA PHE A 87 -0.42 10.16 17.52
C PHE A 87 -1.39 10.71 18.57
N ASP A 88 -1.20 10.31 19.83
CA ASP A 88 -2.03 10.78 20.94
C ASP A 88 -1.60 12.18 21.40
N GLN A 89 -2.40 12.79 22.29
CA GLN A 89 -2.18 14.19 22.73
C GLN A 89 -0.85 14.42 23.47
N ASP A 90 -0.29 13.37 24.05
CA ASP A 90 0.99 13.37 24.75
C ASP A 90 2.18 13.06 23.82
N TRP A 91 1.94 12.89 22.51
CA TRP A 91 3.01 12.81 21.53
C TRP A 91 3.78 14.12 21.43
N ASN A 92 5.06 14.08 21.78
CA ASN A 92 5.99 15.22 21.70
C ASN A 92 7.13 14.99 20.69
N GLY A 93 6.93 14.12 19.70
CA GLY A 93 7.90 13.87 18.63
C GLY A 93 7.62 14.70 17.37
N PRO A 94 8.28 14.39 16.24
CA PRO A 94 8.09 15.10 14.99
C PRO A 94 6.67 14.91 14.44
N ASN A 95 6.25 15.81 13.56
CA ASN A 95 4.96 15.67 12.87
C ASN A 95 5.05 14.62 11.74
N ILE A 96 3.91 14.27 11.16
CA ILE A 96 3.78 13.25 10.09
C ILE A 96 4.67 13.53 8.86
N GLU A 97 4.81 14.81 8.47
CA GLU A 97 5.62 15.20 7.31
C GLU A 97 7.11 15.00 7.61
N ASP A 98 7.56 15.48 8.77
CA ASP A 98 8.94 15.30 9.24
C ASP A 98 9.28 13.81 9.41
N ILE A 99 8.38 13.00 9.95
CA ILE A 99 8.56 11.55 10.07
C ILE A 99 8.77 10.92 8.70
N ASN A 100 7.92 11.23 7.71
CA ASN A 100 8.07 10.70 6.36
C ASN A 100 9.38 11.13 5.70
N GLN A 101 9.80 12.38 5.92
CA GLN A 101 11.07 12.88 5.40
C GLN A 101 12.26 12.15 6.05
N MET A 102 12.26 11.97 7.37
CA MET A 102 13.29 11.21 8.10
C MET A 102 13.36 9.74 7.69
N LEU A 103 12.20 9.12 7.38
CA LEU A 103 12.16 7.76 6.85
C LEU A 103 12.76 7.68 5.44
N PHE A 104 12.46 8.66 4.58
CA PHE A 104 12.96 8.73 3.21
C PHE A 104 14.47 8.99 3.16
N ASP A 105 14.99 9.87 4.02
CA ASP A 105 16.41 10.24 4.08
C ASP A 105 17.29 9.18 4.78
N GLY A 106 16.68 8.12 5.32
CA GLY A 106 17.38 7.00 5.95
C GLY A 106 18.09 6.07 4.97
N ASP A 107 18.78 5.06 5.51
CA ASP A 107 19.38 3.97 4.74
C ASP A 107 18.98 2.60 5.35
N PRO A 108 18.12 1.81 4.68
CA PRO A 108 17.44 2.14 3.43
C PRO A 108 16.35 3.21 3.63
N GLY A 109 16.13 4.03 2.60
CA GLY A 109 15.05 4.99 2.56
C GLY A 109 13.70 4.29 2.41
N VAL A 110 12.76 4.57 3.31
CA VAL A 110 11.42 3.95 3.31
C VAL A 110 10.32 5.02 3.30
N ARG A 111 9.12 4.65 2.87
CA ARG A 111 7.95 5.53 2.87
C ARG A 111 6.73 4.80 3.40
N VAL A 112 5.88 5.53 4.11
CA VAL A 112 4.57 5.06 4.55
C VAL A 112 3.49 5.98 4.00
N GLY A 113 2.25 5.49 3.93
CA GLY A 113 1.11 6.28 3.52
C GLY A 113 0.49 7.04 4.70
N LEU A 114 -0.59 7.75 4.41
CA LEU A 114 -1.49 8.28 5.42
C LEU A 114 -2.67 7.33 5.61
N SER A 115 -3.33 7.39 6.77
CA SER A 115 -4.63 6.76 6.97
C SER A 115 -5.66 7.28 5.95
N ASP A 116 -6.77 6.56 5.78
CA ASP A 116 -7.82 6.94 4.83
C ASP A 116 -8.44 8.33 5.17
N ILE A 117 -8.37 8.74 6.44
CA ILE A 117 -8.82 10.07 6.93
C ILE A 117 -7.70 11.13 6.80
N GLY A 118 -6.44 10.72 6.68
CA GLY A 118 -5.29 11.61 6.52
C GLY A 118 -4.72 12.15 7.83
N ASP A 119 -5.15 11.62 8.98
CA ASP A 119 -4.79 12.09 10.33
C ASP A 119 -3.74 11.22 11.03
N ALA A 120 -3.35 10.10 10.43
CA ALA A 120 -2.42 9.12 10.97
C ALA A 120 -1.50 8.58 9.88
N LEU A 121 -0.41 7.92 10.27
CA LEU A 121 0.41 7.16 9.33
C LEU A 121 -0.21 5.77 9.11
N ALA A 122 -0.09 5.24 7.90
CA ALA A 122 -0.56 3.90 7.57
C ALA A 122 0.48 3.12 6.76
N VAL A 123 0.74 1.88 7.19
CA VAL A 123 1.54 0.91 6.46
C VAL A 123 0.63 0.05 5.60
N TYR A 124 0.80 0.16 4.29
CA TYR A 124 0.09 -0.62 3.29
C TYR A 124 0.94 -1.86 2.91
N PRO A 125 0.56 -3.08 3.33
CA PRO A 125 1.43 -4.25 3.20
C PRO A 125 1.62 -4.74 1.77
N VAL A 126 0.74 -4.32 0.85
CA VAL A 126 0.77 -4.69 -0.58
C VAL A 126 2.04 -4.25 -1.31
N ALA A 127 2.75 -3.25 -0.77
CA ALA A 127 4.00 -2.75 -1.32
C ALA A 127 5.24 -3.46 -0.74
N LEU A 128 5.08 -4.31 0.28
CA LEU A 128 6.20 -4.95 0.99
C LEU A 128 6.55 -6.30 0.39
N GLN A 129 7.81 -6.49 0.04
CA GLN A 129 8.41 -7.79 -0.26
C GLN A 129 8.64 -8.60 1.04
N PRO A 130 8.78 -9.93 0.96
CA PRO A 130 9.07 -10.76 2.14
C PRO A 130 10.32 -10.25 2.90
N GLY A 131 10.18 -9.99 4.20
CA GLY A 131 11.25 -9.48 5.06
C GLY A 131 11.37 -7.95 5.11
N GLU A 132 10.73 -7.21 4.21
CA GLU A 132 10.76 -5.73 4.24
C GLU A 132 9.94 -5.15 5.41
N GLU A 133 8.99 -5.92 5.96
CA GLU A 133 8.28 -5.56 7.19
C GLU A 133 9.21 -5.34 8.38
N GLU A 134 10.31 -6.11 8.48
CA GLU A 134 11.29 -5.99 9.55
C GLU A 134 12.11 -4.70 9.39
N ILE A 135 12.56 -4.42 8.17
CA ILE A 135 13.31 -3.22 7.82
C ILE A 135 12.45 -1.97 8.08
N LEU A 136 11.20 -1.98 7.61
CA LEU A 136 10.27 -0.89 7.80
C LEU A 136 9.97 -0.63 9.28
N ALA A 137 9.66 -1.68 10.04
CA ALA A 137 9.36 -1.56 11.47
C ALA A 137 10.57 -1.02 12.24
N ALA A 138 11.78 -1.50 11.94
CA ALA A 138 13.02 -1.03 12.56
C ALA A 138 13.25 0.47 12.28
N ARG A 139 13.09 0.91 11.02
CA ARG A 139 13.22 2.32 10.64
C ARG A 139 12.15 3.20 11.29
N LEU A 140 10.89 2.75 11.32
CA LEU A 140 9.82 3.45 12.03
C LEU A 140 10.15 3.61 13.50
N LYS A 141 10.56 2.53 14.16
CA LYS A 141 10.94 2.53 15.57
C LYS A 141 12.09 3.49 15.85
N GLU A 142 13.12 3.50 15.01
CA GLU A 142 14.24 4.43 15.13
C GLU A 142 13.78 5.90 15.03
N VAL A 143 13.05 6.26 13.98
CA VAL A 143 12.58 7.65 13.75
C VAL A 143 11.65 8.11 14.88
N LEU A 144 10.73 7.25 15.31
CA LEU A 144 9.73 7.55 16.32
C LEU A 144 10.29 7.58 17.76
N THR A 145 11.50 7.07 17.98
CA THR A 145 12.15 7.09 19.30
C THR A 145 13.32 8.06 19.39
N THR A 146 14.00 8.33 18.27
CA THR A 146 15.18 9.19 18.21
C THR A 146 14.82 10.67 18.02
N GLY A 147 13.64 10.99 17.48
CA GLY A 147 13.12 12.35 17.33
C GLY A 147 12.49 12.97 18.59
N ARG A 148 12.78 12.44 19.77
CA ARG A 148 12.19 12.84 21.07
C ARG A 148 13.14 13.64 21.94
#